data_AF-A0A1T4PBC6-F1
#
_entry.id   AF-A0A1T4PBC6-F1
#
_cell.length_a   1.000
_cell.length_b   1.000
_cell.length_c   1.000
_cell.angle_alpha   90.00
_cell.angle_beta   90.00
_cell.angle_gamma   90.00
#
_symmetry.space_group_name_H-M   'P 1'
#
loop_
_entity.id
_entity.type
_entity.pdbx_description
1 polymer ?
#
loop_
_entity_poly.entity_id
_entity_poly.type
_entity_poly.pdbx_seq_one_letter_code
_entity_poly.pdbx_strand_id
1 'polypeptide(L)'
;MDTTIPRNTAGTAVANDNAASDREPSRRKQAAANLVKAITAKGMRATADGKRLSVTAHLNGASQAVVLRGESGDVRWCMVWEPFRAEEAPEIEPILPIGQEQVLAGRLLKVLELAQIQV
;
A
#
# COMPACT_ATOMS: atom_id res chain seq x y z
N MET A 1 47.04 21.78 42.06
CA MET A 1 47.65 20.49 41.67
C MET A 1 46.76 19.42 42.28
N ASP A 2 46.03 18.57 41.59
CA ASP A 2 45.79 18.32 40.17
C ASP A 2 44.46 17.53 40.15
N THR A 3 43.49 17.94 39.35
CA THR A 3 42.14 17.35 39.33
C THR A 3 42.08 16.31 38.22
N THR A 4 42.01 15.02 38.56
CA THR A 4 41.83 13.95 37.55
C THR A 4 40.42 13.36 37.65
N ILE A 5 39.58 13.73 36.69
CA ILE A 5 38.26 13.12 36.44
C ILE A 5 38.45 12.01 35.40
N PRO A 6 38.04 10.75 35.64
CA PRO A 6 38.02 9.75 34.59
C PRO A 6 36.85 9.99 33.63
N ARG A 7 37.15 10.18 32.34
CA ARG A 7 36.17 10.24 31.24
C ARG A 7 35.54 8.85 31.03
N ASN A 8 34.24 8.78 31.23
CA ASN A 8 33.41 7.65 30.83
C ASN A 8 33.26 7.66 29.29
N THR A 9 33.87 6.69 28.61
CA THR A 9 33.69 6.48 27.16
C THR A 9 32.46 5.61 26.92
N ALA A 10 31.28 6.22 27.05
CA ALA A 10 30.03 5.62 26.57
C ALA A 10 29.84 5.99 25.10
N GLY A 11 30.51 5.26 24.20
CA GLY A 11 30.21 5.27 22.77
C GLY A 11 29.01 4.38 22.48
N THR A 12 27.81 4.80 22.86
CA THR A 12 26.56 4.11 22.50
C THR A 12 26.21 4.44 21.05
N ALA A 13 26.14 3.39 20.24
CA ALA A 13 25.73 3.32 18.84
C ALA A 13 24.76 4.41 18.35
N VAL A 14 25.23 5.27 17.45
CA VAL A 14 24.38 5.86 16.41
C VAL A 14 24.25 4.83 15.29
N ALA A 15 23.22 4.00 15.36
CA ALA A 15 22.84 3.15 14.25
C ALA A 15 22.34 4.06 13.12
N ASN A 16 23.12 4.16 12.05
CA ASN A 16 22.82 4.91 10.84
C ASN A 16 21.39 4.61 10.31
N ASP A 17 20.58 5.66 10.17
CA ASP A 17 19.26 5.69 9.52
C ASP A 17 19.26 5.33 8.01
N ASN A 18 20.40 4.90 7.45
CA ASN A 18 20.50 4.53 6.03
C ASN A 18 19.79 3.21 5.67
N ALA A 19 19.36 2.41 6.64
CA ALA A 19 18.64 1.15 6.36
C ALA A 19 17.14 1.33 6.06
N ALA A 20 16.57 2.52 6.29
CA ALA A 20 15.15 2.78 6.02
C ALA A 20 14.86 2.90 4.52
N SER A 21 15.75 3.58 3.78
CA SER A 21 15.54 3.94 2.38
C SER A 21 15.54 2.73 1.42
N ASP A 22 16.39 1.72 1.68
CA ASP A 22 16.43 0.48 0.85
C ASP A 22 15.29 -0.52 1.18
N ARG A 23 14.66 -0.40 2.35
CA ARG A 23 13.57 -1.29 2.79
C ARG A 23 12.19 -0.83 2.31
N GLU A 24 12.05 0.45 1.98
CA GLU A 24 10.76 1.01 1.57
C GLU A 24 10.30 0.53 0.18
N PRO A 25 11.12 0.57 -0.88
CA PRO A 25 10.73 0.07 -2.20
C PRO A 25 10.41 -1.43 -2.19
N SER A 26 11.09 -2.21 -1.35
CA SER A 26 10.84 -3.65 -1.20
C SER A 26 9.53 -3.93 -0.45
N ARG A 27 9.19 -3.16 0.59
CA ARG A 27 7.91 -3.28 1.31
C ARG A 27 6.71 -2.98 0.44
N ARG A 28 6.76 -1.92 -0.38
CA ARG A 28 5.65 -1.56 -1.29
C ARG A 28 5.42 -2.62 -2.36
N LYS A 29 6.50 -3.14 -2.95
CA LYS A 29 6.43 -4.26 -3.90
C LYS A 29 5.85 -5.53 -3.24
N GLN A 30 6.27 -5.82 -2.01
CA GLN A 30 5.75 -6.95 -1.25
C GLN A 30 4.26 -6.78 -0.93
N ALA A 31 3.83 -5.59 -0.54
CA ALA A 31 2.41 -5.29 -0.30
C ALA A 31 1.58 -5.53 -1.58
N ALA A 32 2.03 -5.05 -2.74
CA ALA A 32 1.34 -5.30 -4.01
C ALA A 32 1.26 -6.79 -4.34
N ALA A 33 2.34 -7.56 -4.14
CA ALA A 33 2.33 -9.00 -4.32
C ALA A 33 1.38 -9.73 -3.34
N ASN A 34 1.32 -9.28 -2.08
CA ASN A 34 0.39 -9.81 -1.08
C ASN A 34 -1.06 -9.54 -1.47
N LEU A 35 -1.34 -8.34 -2.00
CA LEU A 35 -2.67 -7.97 -2.45
C LEU A 35 -3.11 -8.80 -3.66
N VAL A 36 -2.24 -9.00 -4.65
CA VAL A 36 -2.52 -9.90 -5.78
C VAL A 36 -2.91 -11.28 -5.29
N LYS A 37 -2.13 -11.87 -4.37
CA LYS A 37 -2.45 -13.18 -3.77
C LYS A 37 -3.79 -13.18 -3.04
N ALA A 38 -4.07 -12.14 -2.26
CA ALA A 38 -5.33 -12.00 -1.53
C ALA A 38 -6.54 -11.89 -2.46
N ILE A 39 -6.43 -11.10 -3.54
CA ILE A 39 -7.48 -10.95 -4.56
C ILE A 39 -7.73 -12.30 -5.26
N THR A 40 -6.68 -13.02 -5.67
CA THR A 40 -6.83 -14.33 -6.31
C THR A 40 -7.43 -15.37 -5.38
N ALA A 41 -7.07 -15.37 -4.09
CA ALA A 41 -7.67 -16.25 -3.09
C ALA A 41 -9.18 -15.99 -2.88
N LYS A 42 -9.69 -14.84 -3.32
CA LYS A 42 -11.11 -14.48 -3.31
C LYS A 42 -11.83 -14.77 -4.63
N GLY A 43 -11.18 -15.43 -5.60
CA GLY A 43 -11.79 -15.80 -6.88
C GLY A 43 -11.83 -14.67 -7.92
N MET A 44 -11.14 -13.56 -7.67
CA MET A 44 -11.00 -12.45 -8.62
C MET A 44 -9.69 -12.56 -9.42
N ARG A 45 -9.64 -11.92 -10.58
CA ARG A 45 -8.37 -11.71 -11.32
C ARG A 45 -7.70 -10.43 -10.83
N ALA A 46 -6.38 -10.39 -10.83
CA ALA A 46 -5.61 -9.21 -10.41
C ALA A 46 -4.53 -8.86 -11.44
N THR A 47 -4.36 -7.57 -11.71
CA THR A 47 -3.26 -7.03 -12.52
C THR A 47 -2.49 -6.01 -11.68
N ALA A 48 -1.16 -6.16 -11.58
CA ALA A 48 -0.32 -5.22 -10.84
C ALA A 48 0.56 -4.41 -11.79
N ASP A 49 0.59 -3.09 -11.60
CA ASP A 49 1.55 -2.19 -12.23
C ASP A 49 2.65 -1.83 -11.22
N GLY A 50 3.81 -2.48 -11.35
CA GLY A 50 4.94 -2.27 -10.47
C GLY A 50 5.58 -0.88 -10.57
N LYS A 51 5.34 -0.12 -11.64
CA LYS A 51 5.83 1.26 -11.78
C LYS A 51 4.92 2.24 -11.06
N ARG A 52 3.60 2.05 -11.19
CA ARG A 52 2.59 2.92 -10.56
C ARG A 52 2.20 2.50 -9.15
N LEU A 53 2.71 1.36 -8.68
CA LEU A 53 2.34 0.75 -7.40
C LEU A 53 0.82 0.60 -7.26
N SER A 54 0.16 0.24 -8.37
CA SER A 54 -1.27 0.02 -8.43
C SER A 54 -1.59 -1.45 -8.65
N VAL A 55 -2.73 -1.88 -8.12
CA VAL A 55 -3.30 -3.19 -8.34
C VAL A 55 -4.75 -3.02 -8.76
N THR A 56 -5.13 -3.65 -9.87
CA THR A 56 -6.51 -3.66 -10.36
C THR A 56 -7.09 -5.04 -10.14
N ALA A 57 -8.20 -5.11 -9.40
CA ALA A 57 -9.02 -6.30 -9.25
C ALA A 57 -10.08 -6.36 -10.34
N HIS A 58 -10.39 -7.56 -10.85
CA HIS A 58 -11.38 -7.78 -11.88
C HIS A 58 -12.31 -8.94 -11.48
N LEU A 59 -13.61 -8.75 -11.70
CA LEU A 59 -14.64 -9.76 -11.50
C LEU A 59 -15.76 -9.57 -12.53
N ASN A 60 -16.06 -10.60 -13.32
CA ASN A 60 -17.19 -10.63 -14.27
C ASN A 60 -17.32 -9.39 -15.19
N GLY A 61 -16.21 -8.82 -15.63
CA GLY A 61 -16.19 -7.65 -16.51
C GLY A 61 -16.10 -6.30 -15.77
N ALA A 62 -16.40 -6.26 -14.48
CA ALA A 62 -16.14 -5.10 -13.62
C ALA A 62 -14.66 -5.06 -13.19
N SER A 63 -14.15 -3.85 -12.93
CA SER A 63 -12.81 -3.64 -12.40
C SER A 63 -12.75 -2.52 -11.38
N GLN A 64 -11.88 -2.69 -10.38
CA GLN A 64 -11.62 -1.69 -9.35
C GLN A 64 -10.11 -1.57 -9.14
N ALA A 65 -9.59 -0.36 -9.27
CA ALA A 65 -8.18 -0.07 -9.05
C ALA A 65 -7.93 0.43 -7.63
N VAL A 66 -6.78 0.04 -7.08
CA VAL A 66 -6.20 0.63 -5.87
C VAL A 66 -4.74 0.99 -6.13
N VAL A 67 -4.26 1.99 -5.41
CA VAL A 67 -2.88 2.50 -5.51
C VAL A 67 -2.27 2.64 -4.13
N LEU A 68 -0.97 2.37 -4.00
CA LEU A 68 -0.22 2.71 -2.80
C LEU A 68 0.18 4.19 -2.81
N ARG A 69 -0.21 4.92 -1.78
CA ARG A 69 0.16 6.33 -1.55
C ARG A 69 0.77 6.50 -0.17
N GLY A 70 1.38 7.66 0.03
CA GLY A 70 2.06 8.03 1.27
C GLY A 70 3.57 7.80 1.24
N GLU A 71 4.21 8.31 2.26
CA GLU A 71 5.63 8.17 2.54
C GLU A 71 5.83 7.25 3.75
N SER A 72 7.07 6.87 4.04
CA SER A 72 7.52 6.14 5.23
C SER A 72 6.52 6.09 6.40
N GLY A 73 6.22 4.89 6.91
CA GLY A 73 5.41 4.69 8.11
C GLY A 73 3.89 4.90 7.96
N ASP A 74 3.43 5.70 6.99
CA ASP A 74 1.99 5.96 6.74
C ASP A 74 1.56 5.59 5.31
N VAL A 75 2.23 4.58 4.75
CA VAL A 75 1.88 4.04 3.42
C VAL A 75 0.54 3.32 3.49
N ARG A 76 -0.39 3.72 2.61
CA ARG A 76 -1.76 3.20 2.56
C ARG A 76 -2.17 2.79 1.16
N TRP A 77 -3.06 1.80 1.13
CA TRP A 77 -3.88 1.50 -0.02
C TRP A 77 -5.00 2.52 -0.14
N CYS A 78 -5.12 3.11 -1.33
CA CYS A 78 -6.20 4.02 -1.66
C CYS A 78 -7.03 3.47 -2.82
N MET A 79 -8.35 3.58 -2.76
CA MET A 79 -9.24 3.27 -3.87
C MET A 79 -9.20 4.40 -4.89
N VAL A 80 -9.23 4.04 -6.17
CA VAL A 80 -9.31 4.99 -7.27
C VAL A 80 -10.72 4.92 -7.84
N TRP A 81 -11.47 6.00 -7.71
CA TRP A 81 -12.82 6.10 -8.23
C TRP A 81 -12.82 6.90 -9.53
N GLU A 82 -13.53 6.39 -10.53
CA GLU A 82 -13.73 7.15 -11.76
C GLU A 82 -14.57 8.40 -11.46
N PRO A 83 -14.20 9.54 -12.04
CA PRO A 83 -14.97 10.75 -11.85
C PRO A 83 -16.36 10.61 -12.49
N PHE A 84 -17.37 11.25 -11.90
CA PHE A 84 -18.70 11.27 -12.49
C PHE A 84 -18.72 12.04 -13.82
N ARG A 85 -17.84 13.05 -13.97
CA ARG A 85 -17.66 13.82 -15.21
C ARG A 85 -16.27 13.56 -15.80
N ALA A 86 -16.20 13.38 -17.11
CA ALA A 86 -14.96 13.07 -17.81
C ALA A 86 -13.85 14.14 -17.67
N GLU A 87 -14.20 15.36 -17.28
CA GLU A 87 -13.28 16.49 -17.09
C GLU A 87 -12.67 16.55 -15.67
N GLU A 88 -13.20 15.77 -14.73
CA GLU A 88 -12.76 15.76 -13.34
C GLU A 88 -11.60 14.79 -13.14
N ALA A 89 -10.75 15.07 -12.15
CA ALA A 89 -9.69 14.14 -11.76
C ALA A 89 -10.29 12.93 -11.01
N PRO A 90 -9.70 11.73 -11.14
CA PRO A 90 -10.10 10.58 -10.33
C PRO A 90 -10.00 10.88 -8.84
N GLU A 91 -11.02 10.46 -8.09
CA GLU A 91 -11.00 10.57 -6.63
C GLU A 91 -10.12 9.45 -6.05
N ILE A 92 -9.29 9.80 -5.07
CA ILE A 92 -8.40 8.88 -4.38
C ILE A 92 -8.81 8.83 -2.90
N GLU A 93 -9.44 7.74 -2.50
CA GLU A 93 -9.94 7.55 -1.13
C GLU A 93 -8.97 6.65 -0.34
N PRO A 94 -8.34 7.10 0.76
CA PRO A 94 -7.52 6.24 1.60
C PRO A 94 -8.36 5.18 2.33
N ILE A 95 -7.97 3.92 2.24
CA ILE A 95 -8.80 2.81 2.74
C ILE A 95 -8.13 2.09 3.91
N LEU A 96 -6.92 1.57 3.73
CA LEU A 96 -6.24 0.70 4.70
C LEU A 96 -4.72 0.86 4.65
N PRO A 97 -4.02 0.66 5.78
CA PRO A 97 -2.56 0.56 5.77
C PRO A 97 -2.08 -0.73 5.06
N ILE A 98 -0.83 -0.74 4.62
CA ILE A 98 -0.16 -1.96 4.14
C ILE A 98 -0.10 -3.03 5.25
N GLY A 99 -0.16 -4.30 4.87
CA GLY A 99 -0.28 -5.44 5.78
C GLY A 99 -1.73 -5.89 6.03
N GLN A 100 -2.72 -5.12 5.55
CA GLN A 100 -4.14 -5.47 5.63
C GLN A 100 -4.72 -5.90 4.27
N GLU A 101 -3.88 -6.46 3.38
CA GLU A 101 -4.27 -6.81 2.01
C GLU A 101 -5.44 -7.80 1.93
N GLN A 102 -5.56 -8.69 2.92
CA GLN A 102 -6.68 -9.65 3.00
C GLN A 102 -8.03 -8.94 3.25
N VAL A 103 -8.02 -7.92 4.10
CA VAL A 103 -9.21 -7.10 4.38
C VAL A 103 -9.57 -6.27 3.16
N LEU A 104 -8.56 -5.69 2.50
CA LEU A 104 -8.75 -4.94 1.26
C LEU A 104 -9.32 -5.79 0.14
N ALA A 105 -8.81 -7.02 -0.07
CA ALA A 105 -9.35 -7.95 -1.05
C ALA A 105 -10.83 -8.27 -0.80
N GLY A 106 -11.23 -8.42 0.47
CA GLY A 106 -12.63 -8.58 0.84
C GLY A 106 -13.49 -7.34 0.52
N ARG A 107 -12.95 -6.13 0.69
CA ARG A 107 -13.65 -4.89 0.30
C ARG A 107 -13.78 -4.77 -1.21
N LEU A 108 -12.72 -5.07 -1.96
CA LEU A 108 -12.72 -5.05 -3.42
C LEU A 108 -13.75 -6.02 -3.99
N LEU A 109 -13.87 -7.22 -3.42
CA LEU A 109 -14.91 -8.18 -3.81
C LEU A 109 -16.30 -7.55 -3.66
N LYS A 110 -16.62 -6.96 -2.50
CA LYS A 110 -17.92 -6.33 -2.26
C LYS A 110 -18.21 -5.18 -3.23
N VAL A 111 -17.22 -4.32 -3.48
CA VAL A 111 -17.36 -3.22 -4.46
C VAL A 111 -17.67 -3.76 -5.85
N LEU A 112 -16.94 -4.79 -6.28
CA LEU A 112 -17.13 -5.41 -7.60
C LEU A 112 -18.45 -6.20 -7.71
N GLU A 113 -18.92 -6.81 -6.62
CA GLU A 113 -20.24 -7.44 -6.54
C GLU A 113 -21.35 -6.39 -6.65
N LEU A 114 -21.22 -5.25 -5.97
CA LEU A 114 -22.17 -4.14 -6.05
C LEU A 114 -22.24 -3.55 -7.47
N ALA A 115 -21.08 -3.40 -8.13
CA ALA A 115 -21.03 -2.91 -9.51
C ALA A 115 -21.79 -3.81 -10.50
N GLN A 116 -22.00 -5.09 -10.17
CA GLN A 116 -22.78 -6.02 -11.00
C GLN A 116 -24.29 -5.92 -10.77
N ILE A 117 -24.74 -5.20 -9.74
CA ILE A 117 -26.17 -5.03 -9.41
C ILE A 117 -26.80 -3.87 -10.22
N GLN A 118 -26.00 -3.12 -10.99
CA GLN A 118 -26.54 -2.13 -11.92
C GLN A 118 -27.21 -2.83 -13.11
N VAL A 119 -28.54 -2.96 -12.98
CA VAL A 119 -29.51 -3.35 -14.02
C VAL A 119 -30.05 -2.10 -14.71
#